data_AF-A0A9P3KML8-F1
#
_entry.id   AF-A0A9P3KML8-F1
#
_cell.length_a   1.000
_cell.length_b   1.000
_cell.length_c   1.000
_cell.angle_alpha   90.00
_cell.angle_beta   90.00
_cell.angle_gamma   90.00
#
_symmetry.space_group_name_H-M   'P 1'
#
loop_
_entity.id
_entity.type
_entity.pdbx_description
1 polymer ?
#
loop_
_entity_poly.entity_id
_entity_poly.type
_entity_poly.pdbx_seq_one_letter_code
_entity_poly.pdbx_strand_id
1 'polypeptide(L)' 'VDVPVKYLSFFLDDDVELEHIKTEYGAGRMLTGDVKKRLVEVLTAMVERHQKARELVTDEMVDAFMAVRPMPHMFC' A
#
# COMPACT_ATOMS: atom_id res chain seq x y z
N VAL A 1 4.46 20.37 5.32
CA VAL A 1 4.49 19.06 4.62
C VAL A 1 3.28 18.28 5.07
N ASP A 2 2.37 17.93 4.17
CA ASP A 2 1.14 17.24 4.55
C ASP A 2 1.33 15.72 4.55
N VAL A 3 0.99 15.09 5.68
CA VAL A 3 1.22 13.64 5.90
C VAL A 3 0.39 12.78 4.95
N PRO A 4 -0.90 13.08 4.66
CA PRO A 4 -1.70 12.24 3.79
C PRO A 4 -1.19 12.19 2.35
N VAL A 5 -0.73 13.31 1.79
CA VAL A 5 -0.13 13.35 0.45
C VAL A 5 1.15 12.52 0.38
N LYS A 6 1.97 12.56 1.44
CA LYS A 6 3.18 11.75 1.54
C LYS A 6 2.87 10.26 1.63
N TYR A 7 1.81 9.86 2.34
CA TYR A 7 1.41 8.46 2.41
C TYR A 7 0.84 7.98 1.08
N LEU A 8 0.03 8.81 0.41
CA LEU A 8 -0.45 8.51 -0.94
C LEU A 8 0.71 8.25 -1.91
N SER A 9 1.82 9.00 -1.83
CA SER A 9 2.97 8.72 -2.70
C SER A 9 3.69 7.39 -2.47
N PHE A 10 3.41 6.69 -1.36
CA PHE A 10 3.98 5.36 -1.10
C PHE A 10 3.01 4.22 -1.41
N PHE A 11 1.71 4.44 -1.22
CA PHE A 11 0.70 3.38 -1.25
C PHE A 11 -0.25 3.47 -2.44
N LEU A 12 -0.30 4.61 -3.14
CA LEU A 12 -1.07 4.75 -4.37
C LEU A 12 -0.17 4.40 -5.56
N ASP A 13 -0.49 3.31 -6.25
CA ASP A 13 0.28 2.84 -7.42
C ASP A 13 -0.02 3.65 -8.71
N ASP A 14 -1.07 4.48 -8.70
CA ASP A 14 -1.45 5.32 -9.84
C ASP A 14 -0.77 6.70 -9.75
N ASP A 15 0.34 6.83 -10.48
CA ASP A 15 1.11 8.07 -10.58
C ASP A 15 0.31 9.24 -11.17
N VAL A 16 -0.62 8.97 -12.10
CA VAL A 16 -1.45 10.01 -12.73
C VAL A 16 -2.42 10.58 -11.71
N GLU A 17 -3.06 9.70 -10.94
CA GLU A 17 -3.96 10.09 -9.87
C GLU A 17 -3.20 10.85 -8.76
N LEU A 18 -2.01 10.38 -8.39
CA LEU A 18 -1.18 11.04 -7.39
C LEU A 18 -0.82 12.48 -7.79
N GLU A 19 -0.40 12.69 -9.04
CA GLU A 19 -0.07 14.04 -9.54
C GLU A 19 -1.30 14.94 -9.65
N HIS A 20 -2.48 14.40 -10.00
CA HIS A 20 -3.73 15.14 -9.95
C HIS A 20 -4.04 15.62 -8.52
N ILE A 21 -3.95 14.74 -7.52
CA ILE A 21 -4.19 15.10 -6.12
C ILE A 21 -3.20 16.17 -5.65
N LYS A 22 -1.91 16.03 -5.98
CA LYS A 22 -0.88 17.04 -5.64
C LYS A 22 -1.18 18.39 -6.27
N THR A 23 -1.61 18.41 -7.53
CA THR A 23 -1.91 19.64 -8.28
C THR A 23 -3.14 20.34 -7.73
N GLU A 24 -4.25 19.62 -7.53
CA GLU A 24 -5.51 20.18 -7.03
C GLU A 24 -5.39 20.63 -5.57
N TYR A 25 -4.66 19.86 -4.75
CA TYR A 25 -4.40 20.21 -3.36
C TYR A 25 -3.45 21.40 -3.22
N GLY A 26 -2.38 21.44 -4.02
CA GLY A 26 -1.45 22.57 -4.08
C GLY A 26 -2.10 23.86 -4.59
N ALA A 27 -3.09 23.74 -5.47
CA ALA A 27 -3.89 24.85 -5.95
C ALA A 27 -5.02 25.27 -5.00
N GLY A 28 -5.22 24.56 -3.87
CA GLY A 28 -6.28 24.84 -2.90
C GLY A 28 -7.70 24.50 -3.37
N ARG A 29 -7.85 23.74 -4.46
CA ARG A 29 -9.14 23.31 -5.02
C ARG A 29 -9.69 22.06 -4.34
N MET A 30 -8.80 21.23 -3.80
CA MET A 30 -9.16 20.02 -3.04
C MET A 30 -9.04 20.30 -1.53
N LEU A 31 -10.03 19.85 -0.74
CA LEU A 31 -9.97 19.99 0.72
C LEU A 31 -9.10 18.89 1.34
N THR A 32 -8.49 19.19 2.48
CA THR A 32 -7.73 18.19 3.26
C THR A 32 -8.58 16.97 3.65
N GLY A 33 -9.90 17.15 3.78
CA GLY A 33 -10.85 16.06 4.03
C GLY A 33 -10.92 15.06 2.87
N ASP A 34 -10.91 15.56 1.63
CA ASP A 34 -10.99 14.71 0.43
C ASP A 34 -9.70 13.90 0.25
N VAL A 35 -8.53 14.54 0.46
CA VAL A 35 -7.23 13.86 0.44
C VAL A 35 -7.16 12.77 1.50
N LYS A 36 -7.62 13.06 2.73
CA LYS A 36 -7.67 12.07 3.81
C LYS A 36 -8.63 10.91 3.50
N LYS A 37 -9.78 11.19 2.90
CA LYS A 37 -10.73 10.17 2.49
C LYS A 37 -10.09 9.22 1.46
N ARG A 38 -9.43 9.78 0.45
CA ARG A 38 -8.73 8.98 -0.55
C ARG A 38 -7.62 8.11 0.06
N LEU A 39 -6.85 8.67 1.00
CA LEU A 39 -5.85 7.90 1.73
C LEU A 39 -6.46 6.73 2.51
N VAL A 40 -7.60 6.95 3.19
CA VAL A 40 -8.28 5.89 3.94
C VAL A 40 -8.69 4.76 3.01
N GLU A 41 -9.25 5.06 1.85
CA GLU A 41 -9.64 4.03 0.86
C GLU A 41 -8.45 3.16 0.44
N VAL A 42 -7.31 3.78 0.11
CA VAL A 42 -6.09 3.08 -0.31
C VAL A 42 -5.54 2.19 0.82
N LEU A 43 -5.41 2.74 2.04
CA LEU A 43 -4.88 2.00 3.18
C LEU A 43 -5.81 0.87 3.62
N THR A 44 -7.12 1.09 3.62
CA THR A 44 -8.10 0.06 3.98
C THR A 44 -8.02 -1.10 3.00
N ALA A 45 -8.01 -0.84 1.69
CA ALA A 45 -7.88 -1.90 0.68
C ALA A 45 -6.58 -2.70 0.85
N MET A 46 -5.46 -2.02 1.14
CA MET A 46 -4.17 -2.68 1.39
C MET A 46 -4.23 -3.58 2.63
N VAL A 47 -4.76 -3.07 3.74
CA VAL A 47 -4.84 -3.82 5.01
C VAL A 47 -5.78 -5.01 4.88
N GLU A 48 -6.94 -4.85 4.24
CA GLU A 48 -7.87 -5.95 4.00
C GLU A 48 -7.24 -7.06 3.13
N ARG A 49 -6.52 -6.68 2.08
CA ARG A 49 -5.78 -7.65 1.25
C ARG A 49 -4.72 -8.37 2.08
N HIS A 50 -3.99 -7.64 2.93
CA HIS A 50 -2.98 -8.23 3.81
C HIS A 50 -3.59 -9.19 4.83
N GLN A 51 -4.72 -8.83 5.44
CA GLN A 51 -5.44 -9.70 6.38
C GLN A 51 -5.90 -10.99 5.71
N LYS A 52 -6.53 -10.90 4.54
CA LYS A 52 -6.93 -12.09 3.74
C LYS A 52 -5.73 -12.96 3.38
N ALA A 53 -4.62 -12.36 2.95
CA ALA A 53 -3.41 -13.10 2.64
C ALA A 53 -2.85 -13.81 3.89
N ARG A 54 -2.88 -13.15 5.05
CA ARG A 54 -2.43 -13.70 6.33
C ARG A 54 -3.32 -14.85 6.81
N GLU A 55 -4.63 -14.79 6.59
CA GLU A 55 -5.57 -15.88 6.92
C GLU A 55 -5.31 -17.15 6.11
N LEU A 56 -4.77 -17.02 4.90
CA LEU A 56 -4.43 -18.15 4.04
C LEU A 56 -3.10 -18.82 4.42
N VAL A 57 -2.32 -18.24 5.34
CA VAL A 57 -1.04 -18.81 5.77
C VAL A 57 -1.29 -19.94 6.77
N THR A 58 -0.89 -21.16 6.40
CA THR A 58 -0.94 -22.33 7.29
C THR A 58 0.36 -22.51 8.08
N ASP A 59 0.29 -23.23 9.19
CA ASP A 59 1.49 -23.56 9.99
C ASP A 59 2.53 -24.33 9.16
N GLU A 60 2.10 -25.25 8.28
CA GLU A 60 2.98 -25.96 7.35
C GLU A 60 3.71 -25.00 6.39
N MET A 61 3.04 -23.94 5.93
CA MET A 61 3.69 -22.91 5.12
C MET A 61 4.75 -22.17 5.95
N VAL A 62 4.43 -21.78 7.18
CA VAL A 62 5.39 -21.11 8.08
C VAL A 62 6.61 -21.99 8.30
N ASP A 63 6.41 -23.27 8.63
CA ASP A 63 7.49 -24.22 8.84
C ASP A 63 8.36 -24.39 7.59
N ALA A 64 7.72 -24.50 6.40
CA ALA A 64 8.44 -24.61 5.14
C ALA A 64 9.24 -23.34 4.79
N PHE A 65 8.77 -22.14 5.17
CA PHE A 65 9.49 -20.88 4.97
C PHE A 65 10.61 -20.67 6.00
N MET A 66 10.47 -21.19 7.21
CA MET A 66 11.47 -21.08 8.29
C MET A 66 12.53 -22.19 8.26
N ALA A 67 12.28 -23.30 7.56
CA ALA A 67 13.24 -24.38 7.38
C ALA A 67 14.43 -23.98 6.49
N VAL A 68 15.63 -24.43 6.88
CA VAL A 68 16.82 -24.30 6.05
C VAL A 68 16.65 -25.16 4.80
N ARG A 69 16.49 -24.53 3.64
CA ARG A 69 16.30 -25.21 2.36
C ARG A 69 17.04 -24.47 1.24
N PRO A 70 17.55 -25.19 0.22
CA PRO A 70 18.09 -24.54 -0.98
C PRO A 70 16.95 -23.85 -1.75
N MET A 71 17.10 -22.56 -2.04
CA MET A 71 16.12 -21.82 -2.83
C MET A 71 16.44 -21.94 -4.32
N PRO A 72 15.49 -22.39 -5.16
CA PRO A 72 15.79 -22.80 -6.53
C PRO A 72 16.23 -21.67 -7.48
N HIS A 73 16.03 -20.39 -7.12
CA HIS A 73 16.33 -19.25 -8.00
C HIS A 73 16.77 -17.98 -7.24
N MET A 74 17.85 -18.04 -6.46
CA MET A 74 18.37 -16.84 -5.78
C MET A 74 19.36 -16.01 -6.62
N PHE A 75 19.76 -16.50 -7.80
CA PHE A 75 20.65 -15.77 -8.72
C PHE A 75 20.16 -15.95 -10.17
N CYS A 76 19.63 -14.89 -10.74
CA CYS A 76 19.83 -14.53 -12.14
C CYS A 76 20.80 -13.35 -12.16
#